data_AF-A0A8H8NBK2-F1
#
_entry.id   AF-A0A8H8NBK2-F1
#
_cell.length_a   1.000
_cell.length_b   1.000
_cell.length_c   1.000
_cell.angle_alpha   90.00
_cell.angle_beta   90.00
_cell.angle_gamma   90.00
#
_symmetry.space_group_name_H-M   'P 1'
#
loop_
_entity.id
_entity.type
_entity.pdbx_description
1 polymer ?
#
loop_
_entity_poly.entity_id
_entity_poly.type
_entity_poly.pdbx_seq_one_letter_code
_entity_poly.pdbx_strand_id
1 'polypeptide(L)'
;MDASTLFGVGVIVEGNMAAWKLARNWRRPGVDIGWTEMAVVELALTALVARGVHRCTILLQSDNQGVVFAIRARRSRNAHQNEILLRIFLLADRHELDLRIDYI
;
A
#
# COMPACT_ATOMS: atom_id res chain seq x y z
N MET A 1 0.37 4.41 -6.80
CA MET A 1 -0.50 3.23 -6.70
C MET A 1 -1.93 3.73 -6.71
N ASP A 2 -2.89 2.94 -7.18
CA ASP A 2 -4.30 3.32 -7.25
C ASP A 2 -5.20 2.15 -6.83
N ALA A 3 -6.28 2.45 -6.12
CA ALA A 3 -7.34 1.52 -5.83
C ALA A 3 -8.68 2.15 -6.21
N SER A 4 -9.41 1.47 -7.09
CA SER A 4 -10.74 1.88 -7.50
C SER A 4 -11.79 0.89 -7.02
N THR A 5 -12.87 1.42 -6.45
CA THR A 5 -14.03 0.64 -5.99
C THR A 5 -14.71 -0.15 -7.11
N LEU A 6 -14.59 0.29 -8.37
CA LEU A 6 -15.23 -0.33 -9.55
C LEU A 6 -14.32 -1.32 -10.30
N PHE A 7 -13.00 -1.12 -10.28
CA PHE A 7 -12.09 -1.85 -11.18
C PHE A 7 -11.07 -2.75 -10.47
N GLY A 8 -10.61 -2.39 -9.26
CA GLY A 8 -9.64 -3.19 -8.51
C GLY A 8 -8.44 -2.42 -7.97
N VAL A 9 -7.32 -3.13 -7.85
CA VAL A 9 -6.01 -2.61 -7.40
C VAL A 9 -4.92 -2.92 -8.41
N GLY A 10 -3.98 -2.01 -8.60
CA GLY A 10 -2.89 -2.15 -9.57
C GLY A 10 -1.53 -1.71 -9.05
N VAL A 11 -0.49 -2.46 -9.41
CA VAL A 11 0.92 -2.14 -9.13
C VAL A 11 1.70 -2.22 -10.45
N ILE A 12 2.56 -1.23 -10.67
CA ILE A 12 3.57 -1.25 -11.74
C ILE A 12 4.95 -1.24 -11.10
N VAL A 13 5.78 -2.24 -11.41
CA VAL A 13 7.17 -2.36 -10.96
C VAL A 13 8.05 -2.61 -12.18
N GLU A 14 8.97 -1.69 -12.47
CA GLU A 14 9.94 -1.80 -13.58
C GLU A 14 9.27 -2.14 -14.93
N GLY A 15 8.15 -1.51 -15.25
CA GLY A 15 7.38 -1.76 -16.48
C GLY A 15 6.52 -3.03 -16.47
N ASN A 16 6.55 -3.82 -15.39
CA ASN A 16 5.67 -4.97 -15.21
C ASN A 16 4.43 -4.54 -14.42
N MET A 17 3.24 -4.85 -14.94
CA MET A 17 1.98 -4.54 -14.27
C MET A 17 1.35 -5.81 -13.70
N ALA A 18 0.87 -5.71 -12.46
CA ALA A 18 -0.05 -6.68 -11.88
C ALA A 18 -1.30 -5.94 -11.40
N ALA A 19 -2.47 -6.51 -11.70
CA ALA A 19 -3.75 -5.94 -11.32
C ALA A 19 -4.69 -7.03 -10.83
N TRP A 20 -5.46 -6.72 -9.79
CA TRP A 20 -6.40 -7.65 -9.17
C TRP A 20 -7.77 -7.00 -9.03
N LYS A 21 -8.82 -7.77 -9.30
CA LYS A 21 -10.19 -7.34 -9.01
C LYS A 21 -10.50 -7.57 -7.54
N LEU A 22 -11.18 -6.61 -6.93
CA LEU A 22 -11.68 -6.77 -5.57
C LEU A 22 -12.80 -7.80 -5.55
N ALA A 23 -12.82 -8.64 -4.52
CA ALA A 23 -13.85 -9.64 -4.34
C ALA A 23 -15.24 -8.98 -4.20
N ARG A 24 -16.30 -9.67 -4.64
CA ARG A 24 -17.67 -9.23 -4.34
C ARG A 24 -17.83 -9.17 -2.81
N ASN A 25 -18.33 -8.04 -2.30
CA ASN A 25 -18.49 -7.76 -0.86
C ASN A 25 -17.18 -7.59 -0.07
N TRP A 26 -16.09 -7.15 -0.71
CA TRP A 26 -14.83 -6.84 -0.01
C TRP A 26 -14.99 -5.76 1.08
N ARG A 27 -15.87 -4.78 0.83
CA ARG A 27 -16.10 -3.63 1.71
C ARG A 27 -16.91 -4.06 2.93
N ARG A 28 -16.39 -3.73 4.11
CA ARG A 28 -17.01 -3.99 5.43
C ARG A 28 -16.58 -2.90 6.41
N PRO A 29 -17.18 -2.79 7.61
CA PRO A 29 -16.77 -1.78 8.59
C PRO A 29 -15.26 -1.80 8.83
N GLY A 30 -14.60 -0.65 8.69
CA GLY A 30 -13.15 -0.50 8.82
C GLY A 30 -12.32 -1.02 7.62
N VAL A 31 -12.92 -1.63 6.62
CA VAL A 31 -12.24 -2.01 5.37
C VAL A 31 -12.89 -1.27 4.20
N ASP A 32 -12.26 -0.16 3.85
CA ASP A 32 -12.67 0.79 2.83
C ASP A 32 -11.59 0.96 1.76
N ILE A 33 -11.76 1.95 0.88
CA ILE A 33 -10.84 2.18 -0.22
C ILE A 33 -9.42 2.51 0.27
N GLY A 34 -9.31 3.25 1.39
CA GLY A 34 -8.02 3.57 1.99
C GLY A 34 -7.33 2.34 2.60
N TRP A 35 -8.08 1.37 3.12
CA TRP A 35 -7.51 0.07 3.48
C TRP A 35 -7.00 -0.68 2.25
N THR A 36 -7.78 -0.68 1.17
CA THR A 36 -7.43 -1.35 -0.08
C THR A 36 -6.16 -0.77 -0.69
N GLU A 37 -5.98 0.55 -0.70
CA GLU A 37 -4.73 1.20 -1.13
C GLU A 37 -3.54 0.76 -0.29
N MET A 38 -3.68 0.62 1.03
CA MET A 38 -2.61 0.07 1.86
C MET A 38 -2.28 -1.38 1.46
N ALA A 39 -3.28 -2.18 1.10
CA ALA A 39 -3.03 -3.53 0.60
C ALA A 39 -2.26 -3.53 -0.73
N VAL A 40 -2.50 -2.54 -1.59
CA VAL A 40 -1.68 -2.34 -2.80
C VAL A 40 -0.23 -2.05 -2.46
N VAL A 41 0.02 -1.20 -1.46
CA VAL A 41 1.39 -0.90 -0.99
C VAL A 41 2.07 -2.16 -0.46
N GLU A 42 1.41 -2.94 0.39
CA GLU A 42 1.96 -4.17 0.94
C GLU A 42 2.33 -5.18 -0.17
N LEU A 43 1.45 -5.36 -1.16
CA LEU A 43 1.71 -6.20 -2.33
C LEU A 43 2.87 -5.68 -3.17
N ALA A 44 2.93 -4.37 -3.43
CA ALA A 44 4.01 -3.76 -4.20
C ALA A 44 5.37 -3.94 -3.54
N LEU A 45 5.46 -3.68 -2.23
CA LEU A 45 6.69 -3.87 -1.45
C LEU A 45 7.10 -5.34 -1.43
N THR A 46 6.15 -6.26 -1.25
CA THR A 46 6.43 -7.71 -1.28
C THR A 46 6.99 -8.12 -2.63
N ALA A 47 6.43 -7.62 -3.74
CA ALA A 47 6.92 -7.90 -5.09
C ALA A 47 8.33 -7.33 -5.34
N LEU A 48 8.61 -6.11 -4.86
CA LEU A 48 9.94 -5.49 -4.95
C LEU A 48 10.98 -6.30 -4.17
N VAL A 49 10.67 -6.63 -2.91
CA VAL A 49 11.55 -7.44 -2.05
C VAL A 49 11.82 -8.82 -2.66
N ALA A 50 10.80 -9.48 -3.21
CA ALA A 50 10.96 -10.78 -3.88
C ALA A 50 11.89 -10.73 -5.11
N ARG A 51 12.11 -9.53 -5.68
CA ARG A 51 13.05 -9.29 -6.79
C ARG A 51 14.44 -8.85 -6.31
N GLY A 52 14.69 -8.86 -5.00
CA GLY A 52 15.97 -8.49 -4.40
C GLY A 52 16.11 -6.99 -4.09
N VAL A 53 15.03 -6.21 -4.16
CA VAL A 53 15.07 -4.79 -3.76
C VAL A 53 15.22 -4.69 -2.25
N HIS A 54 16.27 -4.00 -1.81
CA HIS A 54 16.58 -3.72 -0.41
C HIS A 54 17.45 -2.46 -0.34
N ARG A 55 17.54 -1.82 0.84
CA ARG A 55 18.43 -0.67 1.09
C ARG A 55 18.24 0.50 0.12
N CYS A 56 16.99 0.87 -0.13
CA CYS A 56 16.67 1.96 -1.04
C CYS A 56 15.45 2.75 -0.56
N THR A 57 15.22 3.90 -1.20
CA THR A 57 14.01 4.69 -0.98
C THR A 57 12.94 4.29 -2.00
N ILE A 58 11.74 3.99 -1.51
CA ILE A 58 10.55 3.75 -2.31
C ILE A 58 9.67 4.99 -2.26
N LEU A 59 9.41 5.59 -3.43
CA LEU A 59 8.45 6.68 -3.57
C LEU A 59 7.06 6.12 -3.88
N LEU A 60 6.10 6.43 -3.01
CA LEU A 60 4.69 6.12 -3.17
C LEU A 60 3.96 7.39 -3.63
N GLN A 61 3.04 7.24 -4.57
CA GLN A 61 2.17 8.31 -5.06
C GLN A 61 0.71 7.87 -4.91
N SER A 62 -0.08 8.62 -4.15
CA SER A 62 -1.50 8.32 -3.87
C SER A 62 -2.31 9.60 -3.98
N ASP A 63 -3.50 9.51 -4.58
CA ASP A 63 -4.52 10.57 -4.62
C ASP A 63 -5.46 10.53 -3.40
N ASN A 64 -5.15 9.68 -2.41
CA ASN A 64 -5.91 9.53 -1.18
C ASN A 64 -5.17 10.15 0.00
N GLN A 65 -5.63 11.33 0.40
CA GLN A 65 -5.05 12.04 1.55
C GLN A 65 -5.04 11.20 2.84
N GLY A 66 -6.06 10.37 3.07
CA GLY A 66 -6.12 9.50 4.25
C GLY A 66 -4.98 8.49 4.28
N VAL A 67 -4.61 7.94 3.12
CA VAL A 67 -3.48 7.01 2.97
C VAL A 67 -2.16 7.74 3.17
N VAL A 68 -2.00 8.91 2.55
CA VAL A 68 -0.81 9.77 2.71
C VAL A 68 -0.60 10.11 4.19
N PHE A 69 -1.64 10.56 4.90
CA PHE A 69 -1.56 10.89 6.32
C PHE A 69 -1.23 9.67 7.19
N ALA A 70 -1.84 8.52 6.91
CA ALA A 70 -1.62 7.30 7.70
C ALA A 70 -0.20 6.74 7.54
N ILE A 71 0.37 6.75 6.33
CA ILE A 71 1.76 6.36 6.08
C ILE A 71 2.73 7.34 6.74
N ARG A 72 2.53 8.66 6.57
CA ARG A 72 3.39 9.68 7.20
C ARG A 72 3.35 9.60 8.73
N ALA A 73 2.17 9.35 9.31
CA ALA A 73 2.00 9.20 10.75
C ALA A 73 2.43 7.83 11.29
N ARG A 74 2.69 6.86 10.40
CA ARG A 74 2.92 5.43 10.70
C ARG A 74 1.83 4.80 11.59
N ARG A 75 0.60 5.31 11.51
CA ARG A 75 -0.54 4.84 12.31
C ARG A 75 -1.87 5.26 11.72
N SER A 76 -2.91 4.51 12.01
CA SER A 76 -4.31 4.87 11.74
C SER A 76 -5.19 4.64 12.96
N ARG A 77 -6.29 5.40 13.08
CA ARG A 77 -7.34 5.15 14.09
C ARG A 77 -8.24 3.98 13.69
N ASN A 78 -8.26 3.62 12.40
CA ASN A 78 -8.94 2.44 11.92
C ASN A 78 -8.06 1.22 12.18
N ALA A 79 -8.55 0.27 12.98
CA ALA A 79 -7.79 -0.91 13.40
C ALA A 79 -7.30 -1.77 12.22
N HIS A 80 -8.15 -2.02 11.23
CA HIS A 80 -7.78 -2.81 10.05
C HIS A 80 -6.73 -2.10 9.19
N GLN A 81 -6.82 -0.77 9.07
CA GLN A 81 -5.82 0.03 8.35
C GLN A 81 -4.50 0.11 9.13
N ASN A 82 -4.58 0.15 10.46
CA ASN A 82 -3.39 0.17 11.30
C ASN A 82 -2.64 -1.17 11.28
N GLU A 83 -3.36 -2.28 11.25
CA GLU A 83 -2.78 -3.63 11.14
C GLU A 83 -1.95 -3.77 9.86
N ILE A 84 -2.47 -3.34 8.71
CA ILE A 84 -1.74 -3.41 7.44
C ILE A 84 -0.57 -2.41 7.37
N LEU A 85 -0.72 -1.22 7.97
CA LEU A 85 0.40 -0.27 8.15
C LEU A 85 1.56 -0.91 8.92
N LEU A 86 1.28 -1.64 9.99
CA LEU A 86 2.32 -2.32 10.77
C LEU A 86 3.06 -3.36 9.94
N ARG A 87 2.35 -4.14 9.11
CA ARG A 87 2.99 -5.12 8.22
C ARG A 87 3.85 -4.45 7.16
N ILE A 88 3.37 -3.34 6.56
CA ILE A 88 4.13 -2.53 5.61
C ILE A 88 5.43 -2.04 6.24
N PHE A 89 5.39 -1.44 7.42
CA PHE A 89 6.59 -0.89 8.06
C PHE A 89 7.53 -1.99 8.58
N LEU A 90 7.00 -3.12 9.04
CA LEU A 90 7.83 -4.26 9.43
C LEU A 90 8.55 -4.89 8.23
N LEU A 91 7.89 -4.97 7.08
CA LEU A 91 8.51 -5.40 5.83
C LEU A 91 9.58 -4.40 5.37
N ALA A 92 9.27 -3.10 5.41
CA ALA A 92 10.21 -2.05 5.03
C ALA A 92 11.46 -2.06 5.91
N ASP A 93 11.30 -2.14 7.23
CA ASP A 93 12.39 -2.17 8.21
C ASP A 93 13.30 -3.40 8.01
N ARG A 94 12.72 -4.58 7.83
CA ARG A 94 13.46 -5.83 7.57
C ARG A 94 14.38 -5.74 6.35
N HIS A 95 14.00 -4.96 5.35
CA HIS A 95 14.71 -4.83 4.08
C HIS A 95 15.40 -3.46 3.91
N GLU A 96 15.50 -2.68 5.00
CA GLU A 96 16.14 -1.35 5.01
C GLU A 96 15.55 -0.41 3.95
N LEU A 97 14.23 -0.46 3.74
CA LEU A 97 13.50 0.38 2.79
C LEU A 97 13.02 1.67 3.46
N ASP A 98 13.35 2.83 2.88
CA ASP A 98 12.80 4.12 3.27
C ASP A 98 11.54 4.41 2.46
N LEU A 99 10.38 4.48 3.12
CA LEU A 99 9.11 4.77 2.46
C LEU A 99 8.84 6.28 2.46
N ARG A 100 8.77 6.87 1.26
CA ARG A 100 8.29 8.24 1.06
C ARG A 100 6.95 8.22 0.36
N ILE A 101 6.09 9.18 0.69
CA ILE A 101 4.77 9.28 0.06
C ILE A 101 4.40 10.73 -0.26
N ASP A 102 3.96 10.91 -1.51
CA ASP A 102 3.45 12.16 -2.03
C ASP A 102 1.98 12.03 -2.44
N TYR A 103 1.27 13.13 -2.24
CA TYR A 103 -0.09 13.29 -2.73
C TYR A 103 -0.03 13.79 -4.19
N ILE A 104 -0.81 13.19 -5.09
CA ILE A 104 -0.90 13.57 -6.51
C ILE A 104 -2.31 13.98 -6.90
#